data_AF-A0A380NH66-F1
#
_entry.id   AF-A0A380NH66-F1
#
_cell.length_a   1.000
_cell.length_b   1.000
_cell.length_c   1.000
_cell.angle_alpha   90.00
_cell.angle_beta   90.00
_cell.angle_gamma   90.00
#
_symmetry.space_group_name_H-M   'P 1'
#
loop_
_entity.id
_entity.type
_entity.pdbx_description
1 polymer ?
#
loop_
_entity_poly.entity_id
_entity_poly.type
_entity_poly.pdbx_seq_one_letter_code
_entity_poly.pdbx_strand_id
1 'polypeptide(L)'
;MKLKKIEIVARILIYMSGDITPLALQKALYYVQGFSFVFFKQAIFNEDCEAWVHGPVYREIYTKYKTYAYNPIDEMDNNNFAFDKKLITELEFSLIKSIVTYICCYSGAILEKFTHLEAPWIITRGKLTSTELSSEIISKNEIEKYFLQIKEEYNIERIEDIKNYTDVMFKNVNCL
;
A
#
# COMPACT_ATOMS: atom_id res chain seq x y z
N MET A 1 13.20 -21.13 -6.49
CA MET A 1 12.12 -20.24 -6.95
C MET A 1 12.53 -18.81 -6.68
N LYS A 2 12.52 -17.90 -7.66
CA LYS A 2 12.88 -16.49 -7.45
C LYS A 2 11.75 -15.81 -6.67
N LEU A 3 12.08 -15.08 -5.60
CA LEU A 3 11.07 -14.35 -4.82
C LEU A 3 10.38 -13.32 -5.73
N LYS A 4 9.04 -13.24 -5.67
CA LYS A 4 8.28 -12.21 -6.40
C LYS A 4 8.60 -10.82 -5.85
N LYS A 5 8.54 -9.78 -6.69
CA LYS A 5 8.87 -8.40 -6.29
C LYS A 5 7.97 -7.91 -5.15
N ILE A 6 6.67 -8.21 -5.19
CA ILE A 6 5.73 -7.88 -4.10
C ILE A 6 6.13 -8.50 -2.76
N GLU A 7 6.67 -9.73 -2.75
CA GLU A 7 7.14 -10.36 -1.52
C GLU A 7 8.39 -9.67 -0.97
N ILE A 8 9.29 -9.22 -1.86
CA ILE A 8 10.48 -8.44 -1.47
C ILE A 8 10.03 -7.14 -0.80
N VAL A 9 9.12 -6.40 -1.44
CA VAL A 9 8.57 -5.14 -0.91
C VAL A 9 7.86 -5.37 0.42
N ALA A 10 7.01 -6.38 0.54
CA ALA A 10 6.30 -6.70 1.78
C ALA A 10 7.28 -6.99 2.94
N ARG A 11 8.34 -7.77 2.69
CA ARG A 11 9.36 -8.07 3.70
C ARG A 11 10.13 -6.83 4.14
N ILE A 12 10.41 -5.90 3.23
CA ILE A 12 11.04 -4.61 3.56
C ILE A 12 10.11 -3.76 4.41
N LEU A 13 8.83 -3.66 4.03
CA LEU A 13 7.82 -2.92 4.80
C LEU A 13 7.68 -3.47 6.23
N ILE A 14 7.62 -4.79 6.39
CA ILE A 14 7.55 -5.46 7.71
C ILE A 14 8.78 -5.10 8.54
N TYR A 15 9.98 -5.32 8.00
CA TYR A 15 11.25 -5.08 8.70
C TYR A 15 11.44 -3.61 9.08
N MET A 16 11.06 -2.67 8.21
CA MET A 16 11.28 -1.24 8.47
C MET A 16 10.23 -0.63 9.38
N SER A 17 9.01 -1.19 9.43
CA SER A 17 7.94 -0.67 10.28
C SER A 17 8.04 -1.19 11.71
N GLY A 18 8.46 -2.45 11.90
CA GLY A 18 8.61 -3.08 13.22
C GLY A 18 7.31 -3.53 13.89
N ASP A 19 6.18 -2.85 13.63
CA ASP A 19 4.89 -3.14 14.26
C ASP A 19 3.70 -3.24 13.27
N ILE A 20 3.98 -3.41 11.97
CA ILE A 20 2.93 -3.39 10.94
C ILE A 20 1.99 -4.60 11.06
N THR A 21 0.68 -4.32 11.06
CA THR A 21 -0.37 -5.35 11.04
C THR A 21 -0.65 -5.83 9.61
N PRO A 22 -1.28 -7.02 9.41
CA PRO A 22 -1.71 -7.46 8.09
C PRO A 22 -2.57 -6.44 7.34
N LEU A 23 -3.48 -5.75 8.03
CA LEU A 23 -4.33 -4.73 7.43
C LEU A 23 -3.49 -3.55 6.91
N ALA A 24 -2.60 -3.01 7.74
CA ALA A 24 -1.72 -1.91 7.36
C ALA A 24 -0.75 -2.30 6.22
N LEU A 25 -0.23 -3.53 6.22
CA LEU A 25 0.63 -4.05 5.16
C LEU A 25 -0.06 -4.04 3.79
N GLN A 26 -1.34 -4.42 3.71
CA GLN A 26 -2.08 -4.36 2.45
C GLN A 26 -2.18 -2.93 1.91
N LYS A 27 -2.43 -1.97 2.80
CA LYS A 27 -2.54 -0.55 2.44
C LYS A 27 -1.18 0.01 2.01
N ALA A 28 -0.12 -0.31 2.75
CA ALA A 28 1.24 0.08 2.40
C ALA A 28 1.65 -0.44 1.01
N LEU A 29 1.36 -1.70 0.68
CA LEU A 29 1.61 -2.25 -0.66
C LEU A 29 0.83 -1.52 -1.76
N TYR A 30 -0.43 -1.19 -1.50
CA TYR A 30 -1.24 -0.40 -2.43
C TYR A 30 -0.64 1.00 -2.67
N TYR A 31 -0.18 1.69 -1.63
CA TYR A 31 0.49 2.99 -1.79
C TYR A 31 1.85 2.87 -2.49
N VAL A 32 2.63 1.82 -2.22
CA VAL A 32 3.87 1.55 -2.97
C VAL A 32 3.59 1.38 -4.47
N GLN A 33 2.55 0.62 -4.83
CA GLN A 33 2.12 0.43 -6.22
C GLN A 33 1.61 1.73 -6.85
N GLY A 34 0.82 2.52 -6.12
CA GLY A 34 0.29 3.79 -6.61
C GLY A 34 1.38 4.81 -6.91
N PHE A 35 2.25 5.07 -5.92
CA PHE A 35 3.35 6.01 -6.10
C PHE A 35 4.45 5.49 -7.04
N SER A 36 4.52 4.19 -7.34
CA SER A 36 5.43 3.70 -8.40
C SER A 36 5.06 4.26 -9.77
N PHE A 37 3.77 4.47 -10.05
CA PHE A 37 3.36 5.13 -11.30
C PHE A 37 3.81 6.58 -11.35
N VAL A 38 3.79 7.28 -10.21
CA VAL A 38 4.25 8.68 -10.11
C VAL A 38 5.75 8.79 -10.37
N PHE A 39 6.56 7.98 -9.69
CA PHE A 39 8.02 8.15 -9.73
C PHE A 39 8.72 7.31 -10.79
N PHE A 40 8.17 6.15 -11.16
CA PHE A 40 8.79 5.20 -12.08
C PHE A 40 8.02 5.06 -13.40
N LYS A 41 6.82 5.65 -13.52
CA LYS A 41 5.94 5.55 -14.69
C LYS A 41 5.57 4.11 -15.06
N GLN A 42 5.64 3.22 -14.09
CA GLN A 42 5.32 1.81 -14.27
C GLN A 42 4.92 1.15 -12.95
N ALA A 43 4.28 0.01 -13.07
CA ALA A 43 3.98 -0.85 -11.94
C ALA A 43 5.27 -1.40 -11.32
N ILE A 44 5.41 -1.32 -9.99
CA ILE A 44 6.53 -1.92 -9.28
C ILE A 44 6.39 -3.44 -9.15
N PHE A 45 5.16 -3.98 -9.13
CA PHE A 45 4.92 -5.42 -9.19
C PHE A 45 3.65 -5.75 -10.01
N ASN A 46 3.52 -7.02 -10.41
CA ASN A 46 2.55 -7.46 -11.43
C ASN A 46 1.24 -7.98 -10.84
N GLU A 47 1.25 -8.36 -9.57
CA GLU A 47 0.10 -8.93 -8.89
C GLU A 47 -1.08 -7.95 -8.87
N ASP A 48 -2.29 -8.49 -8.96
CA ASP A 48 -3.51 -7.69 -9.00
C ASP A 48 -3.99 -7.34 -7.60
N CYS A 49 -4.46 -6.11 -7.45
CA CYS A 49 -5.04 -5.59 -6.23
C CYS A 49 -6.56 -5.74 -6.30
N GLU A 50 -7.18 -6.25 -5.24
CA GLU A 50 -8.63 -6.50 -5.18
C GLU A 50 -9.33 -5.51 -4.24
N ALA A 51 -10.55 -5.08 -4.58
CA ALA A 51 -11.33 -4.08 -3.85
C ALA A 51 -12.17 -4.68 -2.70
N TRP A 52 -11.51 -5.23 -1.69
CA TRP A 52 -12.17 -5.89 -0.56
C TRP A 52 -12.93 -4.90 0.34
N VAL A 53 -13.73 -5.44 1.27
CA VAL A 53 -14.52 -4.66 2.25
C VAL A 53 -13.67 -3.67 3.03
N HIS A 54 -12.47 -4.07 3.46
CA HIS A 54 -11.56 -3.26 4.27
C HIS A 54 -10.47 -2.60 3.40
N GLY A 55 -10.82 -2.17 2.19
CA GLY A 55 -9.91 -1.51 1.27
C GLY A 55 -9.16 -2.46 0.30
N PRO A 56 -8.16 -1.93 -0.43
CA PRO A 56 -7.37 -2.68 -1.41
C PRO A 56 -6.54 -3.80 -0.77
N VAL A 57 -6.49 -4.97 -1.42
CA VAL A 57 -5.81 -6.18 -0.93
C VAL A 57 -5.10 -6.94 -2.06
N TYR A 58 -3.85 -7.33 -1.83
CA TYR A 58 -3.12 -8.33 -2.59
C TYR A 58 -3.31 -9.71 -1.95
N ARG A 59 -4.17 -10.53 -2.56
CA ARG A 59 -4.66 -11.80 -2.00
C ARG A 59 -3.55 -12.76 -1.56
N GLU A 60 -2.48 -12.88 -2.34
CA GLU A 60 -1.36 -13.76 -2.01
C GLU A 60 -0.66 -13.31 -0.71
N ILE A 61 -0.40 -12.01 -0.57
CA ILE A 61 0.23 -11.45 0.64
C ILE A 61 -0.71 -11.56 1.83
N TYR A 62 -2.00 -11.25 1.66
CA TYR A 62 -2.98 -11.41 2.73
C TYR A 62 -3.03 -12.85 3.22
N THR A 63 -3.10 -13.81 2.30
CA THR A 63 -3.17 -15.24 2.64
C THR A 63 -1.97 -15.70 3.47
N LYS A 64 -0.79 -15.14 3.19
CA LYS A 64 0.45 -15.43 3.91
C LYS A 64 0.46 -14.92 5.34
N TYR A 65 -0.08 -13.72 5.58
CA TYR A 65 0.02 -13.04 6.88
C TYR A 65 -1.29 -12.97 7.67
N LYS A 66 -2.41 -13.50 7.15
CA LYS A 66 -3.74 -13.42 7.81
C LYS A 66 -3.81 -14.05 9.21
N THR A 67 -2.94 -15.01 9.53
CA THR A 67 -2.91 -15.69 10.83
C THR A 67 -2.51 -14.76 11.97
N TYR A 68 -1.83 -13.65 11.68
CA TYR A 68 -1.52 -12.61 12.65
C TYR A 68 -2.75 -11.81 13.08
N ALA A 69 -3.85 -11.85 12.30
CA ALA A 69 -5.08 -11.13 12.54
C ALA A 69 -4.84 -9.63 12.80
N TYR A 70 -5.04 -9.18 14.04
CA TYR A 70 -4.87 -7.78 14.45
C TYR A 70 -3.49 -7.50 15.07
N ASN A 71 -2.64 -8.52 15.23
CA ASN A 71 -1.33 -8.38 15.82
C ASN A 71 -0.30 -7.91 14.77
N PRO A 72 0.77 -7.21 15.20
CA PRO A 72 1.93 -6.99 14.37
C PRO A 72 2.48 -8.29 13.78
N ILE A 73 2.95 -8.22 12.52
CA ILE A 73 3.64 -9.33 11.87
C ILE A 73 5.04 -9.43 12.46
N ASP A 74 5.39 -10.62 12.96
CA ASP A 74 6.70 -10.87 13.56
C ASP A 74 7.81 -10.78 12.49
N GLU A 75 8.84 -9.98 12.76
CA GLU A 75 10.04 -9.92 11.94
C GLU A 75 10.78 -11.27 11.89
N MET A 76 10.62 -12.13 12.91
CA MET A 76 11.20 -13.47 12.93
C MET A 76 10.52 -14.43 11.93
N ASP A 77 9.29 -14.18 11.48
CA ASP A 77 8.75 -14.90 10.32
C ASP A 77 9.51 -14.55 9.02
N ASN A 78 10.39 -13.56 9.10
CA ASN A 78 11.35 -13.15 8.08
C ASN A 78 12.75 -13.77 8.29
N ASN A 79 12.91 -14.80 9.16
CA ASN A 79 14.16 -15.38 9.71
C ASN A 79 15.28 -15.87 8.75
N ASN A 80 15.24 -15.52 7.46
CA ASN A 80 16.35 -15.69 6.52
C ASN A 80 16.39 -14.59 5.44
N PHE A 81 15.74 -13.44 5.67
CA PHE A 81 15.77 -12.34 4.71
C PHE A 81 17.09 -11.58 4.81
N ALA A 82 18.12 -12.14 4.18
CA ALA A 82 19.27 -11.36 3.77
C ALA A 82 18.78 -10.37 2.69
N PHE A 83 18.70 -9.09 3.05
CA PHE A 83 18.35 -8.01 2.14
C PHE A 83 19.39 -7.94 1.01
N ASP A 84 19.13 -8.66 -0.08
CA ASP A 84 19.93 -8.55 -1.28
C ASP A 84 19.55 -7.24 -1.98
N LYS A 85 20.41 -6.23 -1.78
CA LYS A 85 20.32 -4.91 -2.42
C LYS A 85 20.21 -4.99 -3.95
N LYS A 86 20.52 -6.13 -4.58
CA LYS A 86 20.35 -6.31 -6.04
C LYS A 86 18.89 -6.54 -6.46
N LEU A 87 18.00 -6.83 -5.53
CA LEU A 87 16.59 -7.12 -5.81
C LEU A 87 15.72 -5.85 -5.88
N ILE A 88 16.25 -4.72 -5.44
CA ILE A 88 15.57 -3.43 -5.44
C ILE A 88 16.54 -2.30 -5.77
N THR A 89 16.12 -1.36 -6.59
CA THR A 89 16.92 -0.17 -6.90
C THR A 89 16.94 0.80 -5.70
N GLU A 90 17.91 1.71 -5.68
CA GLU A 90 17.97 2.76 -4.63
C GLU A 90 16.71 3.65 -4.63
N LEU A 91 16.17 3.94 -5.81
CA LEU A 91 14.98 4.78 -5.94
C LEU A 91 13.71 4.06 -5.45
N GLU A 92 13.53 2.77 -5.80
CA GLU A 92 12.45 1.94 -5.25
C GLU A 92 12.56 1.81 -3.72
N PHE A 93 13.79 1.64 -3.21
CA PHE A 93 14.02 1.59 -1.76
C PHE A 93 13.68 2.92 -1.08
N SER A 94 14.04 4.05 -1.70
CA SER A 94 13.67 5.40 -1.22
C SER A 94 12.15 5.58 -1.16
N LEU A 95 11.42 5.12 -2.17
CA LEU A 95 9.96 5.13 -2.17
C LEU A 95 9.41 4.32 -1.00
N ILE A 96 9.85 3.06 -0.83
CA ILE A 96 9.37 2.20 0.26
C ILE A 96 9.66 2.85 1.62
N LYS A 97 10.86 3.43 1.80
CA LYS A 97 11.21 4.14 3.03
C LYS A 97 10.27 5.31 3.32
N SER A 98 9.89 6.08 2.31
CA SER A 98 8.93 7.17 2.48
C SER A 98 7.50 6.67 2.75
N ILE A 99 7.08 5.54 2.17
CA ILE A 99 5.82 4.88 2.56
C ILE A 99 5.86 4.48 4.03
N VAL A 100 6.95 3.87 4.51
CA VAL A 100 7.10 3.56 5.93
C VAL A 100 6.99 4.83 6.79
N THR A 101 7.62 5.92 6.36
CA THR A 101 7.70 7.17 7.12
C THR A 101 6.37 7.93 7.16
N TYR A 102 5.63 7.99 6.05
CA TYR A 102 4.48 8.89 5.89
C TYR A 102 3.13 8.17 5.75
N ILE A 103 3.11 6.85 5.58
CA ILE A 103 1.89 6.03 5.49
C ILE A 103 1.84 5.05 6.66
N CYS A 104 2.90 4.26 6.90
CA CYS A 104 2.88 3.24 7.95
C CYS A 104 2.89 3.82 9.37
N CYS A 105 3.07 5.14 9.53
CA CYS A 105 2.89 5.83 10.81
C CYS A 105 1.41 5.89 11.26
N TYR A 106 0.46 5.61 10.36
CA TYR A 106 -0.96 5.51 10.68
C TYR A 106 -1.40 4.07 10.93
N SER A 107 -2.38 3.89 11.82
CA SER A 107 -2.95 2.56 12.08
C SER A 107 -3.68 2.01 10.84
N GLY A 108 -3.79 0.68 10.76
CA GLY A 108 -4.54 0.03 9.68
C GLY A 108 -5.98 0.54 9.53
N ALA A 109 -6.64 0.89 10.64
CA ALA A 109 -7.98 1.46 10.63
C ALA A 109 -8.04 2.86 10.01
N ILE A 110 -7.02 3.70 10.23
CA ILE A 110 -6.92 5.01 9.61
C ILE A 110 -6.63 4.87 8.12
N LEU A 111 -5.73 3.95 7.73
CA LEU A 111 -5.42 3.68 6.33
C LEU A 111 -6.60 3.06 5.57
N GLU A 112 -7.43 2.25 6.24
CA GLU A 112 -8.70 1.77 5.67
C GLU A 112 -9.60 2.95 5.33
N LYS A 113 -9.81 3.89 6.28
CA LYS A 113 -10.58 5.11 6.02
C LYS A 113 -10.00 5.93 4.87
N PHE A 114 -8.68 6.03 4.75
CA PHE A 114 -8.05 6.71 3.60
C PHE A 114 -8.54 6.07 2.31
N THR A 115 -8.31 4.76 2.16
CA THR A 115 -8.65 4.04 0.92
C THR A 115 -10.15 4.02 0.60
N HIS A 116 -11.02 4.16 1.60
CA HIS A 116 -12.47 4.26 1.37
C HIS A 116 -12.91 5.62 0.82
N LEU A 117 -12.03 6.63 0.85
CA LEU A 117 -12.23 7.92 0.19
C LEU A 117 -11.61 7.97 -1.23
N GLU A 118 -10.85 6.95 -1.62
CA GLU A 118 -10.06 6.98 -2.85
C GLU A 118 -10.83 6.38 -4.04
N ALA A 119 -10.74 7.06 -5.18
CA ALA A 119 -11.50 6.70 -6.38
C ALA A 119 -11.27 5.26 -6.87
N PRO A 120 -10.05 4.68 -6.88
CA PRO A 120 -9.84 3.32 -7.39
C PRO A 120 -10.68 2.27 -6.63
N TRP A 121 -10.72 2.37 -5.29
CA TRP A 121 -11.51 1.45 -4.48
C TRP A 121 -13.02 1.68 -4.64
N ILE A 122 -13.45 2.95 -4.62
CA ILE A 122 -14.87 3.33 -4.74
C ILE A 122 -15.44 2.88 -6.10
N ILE A 123 -14.74 3.21 -7.19
CA ILE A 123 -15.21 2.94 -8.56
C ILE A 123 -15.27 1.42 -8.80
N THR A 124 -14.23 0.67 -8.38
CA THR A 124 -14.22 -0.79 -8.54
C THR A 124 -15.35 -1.46 -7.75
N ARG A 125 -15.75 -0.92 -6.59
CA ARG A 125 -16.88 -1.45 -5.82
C ARG A 125 -18.25 -1.01 -6.34
N GLY A 126 -18.34 0.06 -7.13
CA GLY A 126 -19.57 0.46 -7.80
C GLY A 126 -20.76 0.62 -6.84
N LYS A 127 -21.76 -0.26 -6.97
CA LYS A 127 -23.01 -0.22 -6.18
C LYS A 127 -22.99 -1.07 -4.90
N LEU A 128 -21.88 -1.75 -4.62
CA LEU A 128 -21.74 -2.59 -3.43
C LEU A 128 -21.88 -1.74 -2.17
N THR A 129 -22.53 -2.29 -1.15
CA THR A 129 -22.59 -1.63 0.16
C THR A 129 -21.23 -1.68 0.87
N SER A 130 -21.07 -0.93 1.97
CA SER A 130 -19.82 -0.89 2.73
C SER A 130 -19.41 -2.23 3.34
N THR A 131 -20.35 -3.16 3.52
CA THR A 131 -20.09 -4.48 4.14
C THR A 131 -20.11 -5.63 3.13
N GLU A 132 -20.49 -5.37 1.87
CA GLU A 132 -20.61 -6.41 0.86
C GLU A 132 -19.24 -6.89 0.38
N LEU A 133 -19.03 -8.21 0.36
CA LEU A 133 -17.76 -8.80 -0.07
C LEU A 133 -17.50 -8.50 -1.55
N SER A 134 -16.23 -8.28 -1.89
CA SER A 134 -15.78 -8.14 -3.27
C SER A 134 -14.36 -8.66 -3.41
N SER A 135 -14.09 -9.27 -4.56
CA SER A 135 -12.77 -9.64 -5.05
C SER A 135 -12.51 -9.05 -6.44
N GLU A 136 -13.28 -8.03 -6.83
CA GLU A 136 -13.10 -7.35 -8.11
C GLU A 136 -11.72 -6.69 -8.14
N ILE A 137 -11.04 -6.83 -9.29
CA ILE A 137 -9.70 -6.31 -9.47
C ILE A 137 -9.77 -4.79 -9.68
N ILE A 138 -9.05 -4.04 -8.85
CA ILE A 138 -8.77 -2.63 -9.08
C ILE A 138 -7.76 -2.56 -10.23
N SER A 139 -8.21 -2.08 -11.39
CA SER A 139 -7.34 -2.03 -12.56
C SER A 139 -6.12 -1.15 -12.31
N LYS A 140 -4.96 -1.56 -12.81
CA LYS A 140 -3.72 -0.79 -12.70
C LYS A 140 -3.83 0.60 -13.31
N ASN A 141 -4.66 0.75 -14.36
CA ASN A 141 -4.93 2.04 -14.99
C ASN A 141 -5.71 3.00 -14.06
N GLU A 142 -6.67 2.48 -13.29
CA GLU A 142 -7.39 3.32 -12.30
C GLU A 142 -6.47 3.73 -11.15
N ILE A 143 -5.59 2.83 -10.69
CA ILE A 143 -4.56 3.15 -9.69
C ILE A 143 -3.62 4.23 -10.25
N GLU A 144 -3.05 4.03 -11.43
CA GLU A 144 -2.15 4.99 -12.08
C GLU A 144 -2.81 6.37 -12.24
N LYS A 145 -4.00 6.41 -12.84
CA LYS A 145 -4.75 7.65 -13.06
C LYS A 145 -4.98 8.42 -11.76
N TYR A 146 -5.39 7.71 -10.70
CA TYR A 146 -5.65 8.33 -9.41
C TYR A 146 -4.38 8.92 -8.77
N PHE A 147 -3.28 8.16 -8.76
CA PHE A 147 -2.03 8.63 -8.16
C PHE A 147 -1.35 9.73 -8.96
N LEU A 148 -1.51 9.76 -10.30
CA LEU A 148 -1.10 10.90 -11.11
C LEU A 148 -1.96 12.14 -10.81
N GLN A 149 -3.25 11.99 -10.55
CA GLN A 149 -4.07 13.12 -10.08
C GLN A 149 -3.63 13.63 -8.71
N ILE A 150 -3.34 12.73 -7.75
CA ILE A 150 -2.79 13.11 -6.43
C ILE A 150 -1.47 13.87 -6.60
N LYS A 151 -0.60 13.43 -7.52
CA LYS A 151 0.67 14.12 -7.78
C LYS A 151 0.43 15.61 -8.06
N GLU A 152 -0.49 15.91 -8.97
CA GLU A 152 -0.82 17.29 -9.36
C GLU A 152 -1.54 18.05 -8.23
N GLU A 153 -2.54 17.42 -7.59
CA GLU A 153 -3.37 18.06 -6.55
C GLU A 153 -2.57 18.44 -5.30
N TYR A 154 -1.59 17.61 -4.92
CA TYR A 154 -0.79 17.79 -3.71
C TYR A 154 0.66 18.25 -3.99
N ASN A 155 0.94 18.62 -5.25
CA ASN A 155 2.25 19.10 -5.72
C ASN A 155 3.41 18.17 -5.30
N ILE A 156 3.28 16.89 -5.60
CA ILE A 156 4.25 15.85 -5.25
C ILE A 156 5.33 15.79 -6.34
N GLU A 157 6.45 16.47 -6.13
CA GLU A 157 7.58 16.46 -7.07
C GLU A 157 8.70 15.52 -6.66
N ARG A 158 8.87 15.32 -5.35
CA ARG A 158 9.85 14.41 -4.76
C ARG A 158 9.15 13.37 -3.90
N ILE A 159 9.86 12.28 -3.62
CA ILE A 159 9.33 11.18 -2.82
C ILE A 159 8.93 11.66 -1.41
N GLU A 160 9.64 12.64 -0.85
CA GLU A 160 9.34 13.18 0.48
C GLU A 160 8.03 13.98 0.51
N ASP A 161 7.58 14.48 -0.64
CA ASP A 161 6.36 15.30 -0.76
C ASP A 161 5.08 14.44 -0.63
N ILE A 162 5.20 13.10 -0.57
CA ILE A 162 4.09 12.18 -0.21
C ILE A 162 3.42 12.61 1.11
N LYS A 163 4.18 13.19 2.04
CA LYS A 163 3.65 13.74 3.29
C LYS A 163 2.52 14.75 3.08
N ASN A 164 2.57 15.55 2.01
CA ASN A 164 1.55 16.57 1.73
C ASN A 164 0.18 15.93 1.55
N TYR A 165 0.12 14.81 0.84
CA TYR A 165 -1.11 14.04 0.66
C TYR A 165 -1.59 13.44 1.98
N THR A 166 -0.69 12.78 2.72
CA THR A 166 -1.10 12.02 3.91
C THR A 166 -1.52 12.92 5.07
N ASP A 167 -0.90 14.09 5.23
CA ASP A 167 -1.31 15.10 6.20
C ASP A 167 -2.76 15.58 5.95
N VAL A 168 -3.14 15.78 4.69
CA VAL A 168 -4.49 16.22 4.31
C VAL A 168 -5.49 15.08 4.50
N MET A 169 -5.17 13.87 4.05
CA MET A 169 -6.02 12.69 4.24
C MET A 169 -6.29 12.43 5.72
N PHE A 170 -5.27 12.55 6.57
CA PHE A 170 -5.41 12.37 8.00
C PHE A 170 -6.35 13.40 8.65
N LYS A 171 -6.27 14.67 8.22
CA LYS A 171 -7.21 15.70 8.67
C LYS A 171 -8.64 15.36 8.24
N ASN A 172 -8.83 14.95 6.99
CA ASN A 172 -10.15 14.63 6.46
C ASN A 172 -10.84 13.48 7.22
N VAL A 173 -10.11 12.43 7.60
CA VAL A 173 -10.71 11.26 8.30
C VAL A 173 -10.87 11.42 9.82
N ASN A 174 -10.26 12.44 10.41
CA ASN A 174 -10.38 12.76 11.85
C ASN A 174 -11.33 13.93 12.15
N CYS A 175 -11.72 14.68 11.13
CA CYS A 175 -12.76 15.70 11.24
C CYS A 175 -14.17 15.16 10.93
N LEU A 176 -14.29 13.86 10.63
CA LEU A 176 -15.53 13.10 10.48
C LEU A 176 -15.87 12.37 11.79
#